data_AF-R7W9B2-F1
#
_entry.id   AF-R7W9B2-F1
#
_cell.length_a   1.000
_cell.length_b   1.000
_cell.length_c   1.000
_cell.angle_alpha   90.00
_cell.angle_beta   90.00
_cell.angle_gamma   90.00
#
_symmetry.space_group_name_H-M   'P 1'
#
loop_
_entity.id
_entity.type
_entity.pdbx_description
1 polymer ?
#
loop_
_entity_poly.entity_id
_entity_poly.type
_entity_poly.pdbx_seq_one_letter_code
_entity_poly.pdbx_strand_id
1 'polypeptide(L)'
;MEVTNRRRIGVSEGRLRYAEVTPGGPFLLSSYALDDDEGSGWKLEHQVSLRQVLADGGYSAQAAPQIAVLDPVDANIIYLKVGKDVVVVDMHNGNVIGGCRLQGEYVSLVPCVLPHWLGSSRIPAQVNGCCTLVYSTDHPTFGLKRNFVPLISVKLYEQ
;
A
#
# COMPACT_ATOMS: atom_id res chain seq x y z
N MET A 1 -16.20 -18.08 5.66
CA MET A 1 -16.48 -16.87 4.86
C MET A 1 -15.18 -16.09 4.79
N GLU A 2 -14.49 -16.16 3.65
CA GLU A 2 -13.20 -15.47 3.48
C GLU A 2 -13.50 -13.97 3.46
N VAL A 3 -13.10 -13.25 4.52
CA VAL A 3 -13.09 -11.79 4.49
C VAL A 3 -12.02 -11.41 3.46
N THR A 4 -12.43 -11.27 2.21
CA THR A 4 -11.50 -10.90 1.15
C THR A 4 -11.00 -9.49 1.47
N ASN A 5 -9.69 -9.31 1.65
CA ASN A 5 -9.01 -8.02 1.86
C ASN A 5 -9.08 -7.13 0.61
N ARG A 6 -10.27 -6.92 0.04
CA ARG A 6 -10.55 -6.05 -1.11
C ARG A 6 -11.05 -4.68 -0.68
N ARG A 7 -11.26 -4.49 0.62
CA ARG A 7 -11.70 -3.24 1.24
C ARG A 7 -10.75 -2.93 2.36
N ARG A 8 -10.37 -1.66 2.51
CA ARG A 8 -9.50 -1.23 3.62
C ARG A 8 -9.85 0.17 4.05
N ILE A 9 -9.83 0.37 5.37
CA ILE A 9 -9.89 1.69 6.01
C ILE A 9 -8.51 1.96 6.62
N GLY A 10 -8.06 3.21 6.56
CA GLY A 10 -6.83 3.66 7.18
C GLY A 10 -6.79 5.18 7.31
N VAL A 11 -5.66 5.72 7.79
CA VAL A 11 -5.42 7.16 7.85
C VAL A 11 -4.27 7.48 6.89
N SER A 12 -4.46 8.51 6.06
CA SER A 12 -3.42 9.06 5.19
C SER A 12 -3.61 10.57 5.08
N GLU A 13 -2.51 11.31 5.16
CA GLU A 13 -2.49 12.78 5.19
C GLU A 13 -3.39 13.37 6.29
N GLY A 14 -3.49 12.67 7.43
CA GLY A 14 -4.32 13.08 8.57
C GLY A 14 -5.83 12.87 8.39
N ARG A 15 -6.28 12.28 7.28
CA ARG A 15 -7.70 12.01 7.00
C ARG A 15 -8.01 10.52 6.98
N LEU A 16 -9.23 10.17 7.38
CA LEU A 16 -9.73 8.81 7.25
C LEU A 16 -9.93 8.49 5.75
N ARG A 17 -9.35 7.39 5.30
CA ARG A 17 -9.42 6.90 3.91
C ARG A 17 -10.11 5.55 3.88
N TYR A 18 -10.89 5.34 2.83
CA TYR A 18 -11.46 4.05 2.48
C TYR A 18 -11.05 3.73 1.04
N ALA A 19 -10.65 2.49 0.78
CA ALA A 19 -10.44 2.03 -0.58
C ALA A 19 -11.09 0.66 -0.78
N GLU A 20 -11.54 0.41 -2.00
CA GLU A 20 -12.09 -0.88 -2.38
C GLU A 20 -11.75 -1.31 -3.81
N VAL A 21 -11.71 -2.63 -4.02
CA VAL A 21 -11.57 -3.28 -5.32
C VAL A 21 -12.88 -4.00 -5.66
N THR A 22 -13.47 -3.67 -6.80
CA THR A 22 -14.71 -4.33 -7.25
C THR A 22 -14.50 -5.84 -7.47
N PRO A 23 -15.45 -6.70 -7.06
CA PRO A 23 -15.40 -8.11 -7.39
C PRO A 23 -15.66 -8.29 -8.90
N GLY A 24 -14.70 -8.85 -9.63
CA GLY A 24 -14.82 -9.13 -11.07
C GLY A 24 -14.03 -8.17 -11.97
N GLY A 25 -13.64 -8.64 -13.16
CA GLY A 25 -12.88 -7.85 -14.13
C GLY A 25 -13.74 -6.70 -14.68
N PRO A 26 -13.20 -5.47 -14.82
CA PRO A 26 -11.78 -5.12 -14.88
C PRO A 26 -11.07 -4.80 -13.54
N PHE A 27 -11.71 -5.06 -12.40
CA PHE A 27 -11.20 -4.72 -11.05
C PHE A 27 -10.93 -3.21 -10.90
N LEU A 28 -11.98 -2.43 -10.66
CA LEU A 28 -11.82 -1.01 -10.35
C LEU A 28 -11.31 -0.86 -8.91
N LEU A 29 -10.19 -0.16 -8.74
CA LEU A 29 -9.73 0.31 -7.44
C LEU A 29 -10.24 1.73 -7.26
N SER A 30 -11.06 1.94 -6.24
CA SER A 30 -11.61 3.24 -5.86
C SER A 30 -11.03 3.66 -4.51
N SER A 31 -10.67 4.94 -4.38
CA SER A 31 -10.18 5.54 -3.13
C SER A 31 -11.08 6.74 -2.75
N TYR A 32 -11.40 6.80 -1.47
CA TYR A 32 -12.32 7.76 -0.89
C TYR A 32 -11.70 8.42 0.36
N ALA A 33 -11.98 9.70 0.54
CA ALA A 33 -11.75 10.41 1.80
C ALA A 33 -13.06 10.59 2.55
N LEU A 34 -13.04 10.52 3.88
CA LEU A 34 -14.16 10.99 4.68
C LEU A 34 -14.23 12.52 4.53
N ASP A 35 -15.42 13.02 4.21
CA ASP A 35 -15.66 14.46 4.07
C ASP A 35 -15.59 15.14 5.45
N ASP A 36 -14.88 16.26 5.52
CA ASP A 36 -14.69 17.05 6.75
C ASP A 36 -15.83 18.08 6.95
N ASP A 37 -16.61 18.36 5.89
CA ASP A 37 -17.72 19.31 5.90
C ASP A 37 -19.05 18.66 6.36
N GLU A 38 -20.09 19.47 6.61
CA GLU A 38 -21.37 19.10 7.27
C GLU A 38 -22.17 17.92 6.65
N GLY A 39 -21.68 17.28 5.59
CA GLY A 39 -22.20 16.02 5.05
C GLY A 39 -21.32 14.83 5.43
N SER A 40 -21.79 13.98 6.35
CA SER A 40 -21.07 12.83 6.94
C SER A 40 -20.76 11.65 5.97
N GLY A 41 -20.22 11.93 4.78
CA GLY A 41 -20.10 10.97 3.67
C GLY A 41 -18.66 10.68 3.24
N TRP A 42 -18.50 9.58 2.49
CA TRP A 42 -17.26 9.27 1.78
C TRP A 42 -17.26 9.94 0.41
N LYS A 43 -16.24 10.74 0.11
CA LYS A 43 -16.03 11.39 -1.18
C LYS A 43 -15.04 10.58 -2.03
N LEU A 44 -15.44 10.18 -3.24
CA LEU A 44 -14.54 9.54 -4.19
C LEU A 44 -13.47 10.54 -4.67
N GLU A 45 -12.20 10.19 -4.53
CA GLU A 45 -11.07 11.01 -4.98
C GLU A 45 -10.42 10.43 -6.23
N HIS A 46 -10.18 9.12 -6.23
CA HIS A 46 -9.49 8.43 -7.33
C HIS A 46 -10.16 7.11 -7.69
N GLN A 47 -10.13 6.77 -8.98
CA GLN A 47 -10.55 5.47 -9.47
C GLN A 47 -9.68 5.05 -10.66
N VAL A 48 -9.17 3.82 -10.62
CA VAL A 48 -8.32 3.26 -11.69
C VAL A 48 -8.71 1.83 -12.04
N SER A 49 -8.48 1.43 -13.30
CA SER A 49 -8.71 0.07 -13.80
C SER A 49 -7.48 -0.79 -13.54
N LEU A 50 -7.52 -1.67 -12.53
CA LEU A 50 -6.35 -2.47 -12.16
C LEU A 50 -5.91 -3.43 -13.25
N ARG A 51 -6.82 -3.95 -14.08
CA ARG A 51 -6.41 -4.82 -15.20
C ARG A 51 -5.44 -4.10 -16.14
N GLN A 52 -5.68 -2.83 -16.44
CA GLN A 52 -4.81 -2.04 -17.31
C GLN A 52 -3.55 -1.60 -16.57
N VAL A 53 -3.71 -0.96 -15.41
CA VAL A 53 -2.58 -0.44 -14.61
C VAL A 53 -1.55 -1.53 -14.31
N LEU A 54 -2.00 -2.73 -13.94
CA LEU A 54 -1.11 -3.85 -13.65
C LEU A 54 -0.46 -4.39 -14.93
N ALA A 55 -1.19 -4.50 -16.03
CA ALA A 55 -0.62 -4.98 -17.30
C ALA A 55 0.47 -4.04 -17.82
N ASP A 56 0.25 -2.72 -17.77
CA ASP A 56 1.24 -1.70 -18.16
C ASP A 56 2.48 -1.75 -17.24
N GLY A 57 2.30 -2.15 -15.97
CA GLY A 57 3.37 -2.41 -15.02
C GLY A 57 4.03 -3.79 -15.10
N GLY A 58 3.64 -4.64 -16.06
CA GLY A 58 4.22 -6.00 -16.23
C GLY A 58 3.63 -7.09 -15.32
N TYR A 59 2.49 -6.83 -14.68
CA TYR A 59 1.80 -7.76 -13.78
C TYR A 59 0.51 -8.30 -14.42
N SER A 60 0.15 -9.55 -14.10
CA SER A 60 -1.11 -10.15 -14.56
C SER A 60 -2.10 -10.34 -13.40
N ALA A 61 -3.30 -9.79 -13.54
CA ALA A 61 -4.39 -9.95 -12.58
C ALA A 61 -5.39 -11.00 -13.08
N GLN A 62 -5.13 -12.29 -12.79
CA GLN A 62 -6.09 -13.36 -13.06
C GLN A 62 -7.24 -13.39 -12.05
N ALA A 63 -6.98 -12.95 -10.82
CA ALA A 63 -7.96 -12.76 -9.77
C ALA A 63 -7.93 -11.30 -9.28
N ALA A 64 -8.99 -10.88 -8.59
CA ALA A 64 -9.07 -9.54 -8.02
C ALA A 64 -7.91 -9.30 -7.03
N PRO A 65 -7.07 -8.27 -7.24
CA PRO A 65 -6.04 -7.88 -6.31
C PRO A 65 -6.61 -7.57 -4.92
N GLN A 66 -5.82 -7.83 -3.88
CA GLN A 66 -6.19 -7.51 -2.50
C GLN A 66 -5.49 -6.22 -2.07
N ILE A 67 -6.18 -5.35 -1.34
CA ILE A 67 -5.60 -4.14 -0.75
C ILE A 67 -4.76 -4.55 0.46
N ALA A 68 -3.44 -4.50 0.27
CA ALA A 68 -2.48 -4.86 1.28
C ALA A 68 -2.30 -3.76 2.32
N VAL A 69 -2.19 -2.50 1.92
CA VAL A 69 -1.96 -1.33 2.79
C VAL A 69 -2.37 -0.04 2.06
N LEU A 70 -2.88 0.95 2.79
CA LEU A 70 -2.97 2.34 2.33
C LEU A 70 -1.72 3.08 2.79
N ASP A 71 -1.07 3.84 1.92
CA ASP A 71 0.13 4.58 2.32
C ASP A 71 -0.22 5.60 3.42
N PRO A 72 0.51 5.61 4.55
CA PRO A 72 0.16 6.47 5.68
C PRO A 72 0.47 7.96 5.43
N VAL A 73 1.23 8.29 4.39
CA VAL A 73 1.72 9.65 4.11
C VAL A 73 1.18 10.22 2.80
N ASP A 74 1.01 9.41 1.75
CA ASP A 74 0.55 9.87 0.43
C ASP A 74 -0.72 9.13 0.02
N ALA A 75 -1.88 9.81 0.07
CA ALA A 75 -3.19 9.17 -0.12
C ALA A 75 -3.40 8.64 -1.55
N ASN A 76 -2.55 9.04 -2.50
CA ASN A 76 -2.57 8.52 -3.88
C ASN A 76 -1.93 7.14 -3.98
N ILE A 77 -1.18 6.68 -2.97
CA ILE A 77 -0.40 5.45 -3.05
C ILE A 77 -1.14 4.31 -2.34
N ILE A 78 -1.38 3.22 -3.07
CA ILE A 78 -2.00 1.99 -2.54
C ILE A 78 -1.12 0.78 -2.84
N TYR A 79 -0.91 -0.04 -1.82
CA TYR A 79 -0.19 -1.30 -1.94
C TYR A 79 -1.20 -2.43 -2.18
N LEU A 80 -1.00 -3.18 -3.26
CA LEU A 80 -1.86 -4.29 -3.66
C LEU A 80 -1.09 -5.61 -3.61
N LYS A 81 -1.74 -6.66 -3.11
CA LYS A 81 -1.25 -8.03 -3.27
C LYS A 81 -1.82 -8.61 -4.56
N VAL A 82 -0.92 -8.99 -5.47
CA VAL A 82 -1.20 -9.66 -6.74
C VAL A 82 -0.48 -11.00 -6.73
N GLY A 83 -1.19 -12.08 -6.38
CA GLY A 83 -0.58 -13.39 -6.17
C GLY A 83 0.45 -13.37 -5.03
N LYS A 84 1.73 -13.55 -5.37
CA LYS A 84 2.86 -13.50 -4.41
C LYS A 84 3.60 -12.15 -4.43
N ASP A 85 3.15 -11.21 -5.24
CA ASP A 85 3.77 -9.90 -5.37
C ASP A 85 2.98 -8.86 -4.60
N VAL A 86 3.69 -7.90 -4.02
CA VAL A 86 3.13 -6.62 -3.55
C VAL A 86 3.50 -5.59 -4.59
N VAL A 87 2.50 -4.90 -5.12
CA VAL A 87 2.63 -3.88 -6.16
C VAL A 87 2.19 -2.55 -5.57
N VAL A 88 2.91 -1.48 -5.90
CA VAL A 88 2.63 -0.12 -5.47
C VAL A 88 1.99 0.62 -6.64
N VAL A 89 0.75 1.03 -6.46
CA VAL A 89 -0.04 1.76 -7.46
C VAL A 89 -0.12 3.22 -7.04
N ASP A 90 0.25 4.11 -7.96
CA ASP A 90 -0.09 5.52 -7.90
C ASP A 90 -1.46 5.72 -8.56
N MET A 91 -2.44 6.04 -7.73
CA MET A 91 -3.84 6.28 -8.10
C MET A 91 -4.07 7.59 -8.82
N HIS A 92 -3.17 8.57 -8.66
CA HIS A 92 -3.26 9.86 -9.33
C HIS A 92 -2.90 9.73 -10.80
N ASN A 93 -1.79 9.05 -11.08
CA ASN A 93 -1.29 8.83 -12.43
C ASN A 93 -1.83 7.54 -13.09
N GLY A 94 -2.39 6.62 -12.29
CA GLY A 94 -2.89 5.35 -12.79
C GLY A 94 -1.79 4.44 -13.31
N ASN A 95 -0.67 4.32 -12.59
CA ASN A 95 0.46 3.49 -12.98
C ASN A 95 1.06 2.72 -11.79
N VAL A 96 1.77 1.65 -12.12
CA VAL A 96 2.60 0.94 -11.15
C VAL A 96 3.92 1.69 -11.03
N ILE A 97 4.26 2.10 -9.81
CA ILE A 97 5.53 2.78 -9.54
C ILE A 97 6.59 1.82 -9.01
N GLY A 98 6.20 0.70 -8.38
CA GLY A 98 7.14 -0.35 -7.99
C GLY A 98 6.47 -1.62 -7.48
N GLY A 99 7.28 -2.60 -7.08
CA GLY A 99 6.78 -3.86 -6.53
C GLY A 99 7.88 -4.74 -5.98
N CYS A 100 7.46 -5.77 -5.24
CA CYS A 100 8.33 -6.72 -4.58
C CYS A 100 7.67 -8.09 -4.51
N ARG A 101 8.47 -9.16 -4.69
CA ARG A 101 8.01 -10.53 -4.52
C ARG A 101 8.17 -10.96 -3.07
N LEU A 102 7.08 -11.40 -2.45
CA LEU A 102 7.08 -11.92 -1.09
C LEU A 102 7.73 -13.32 -1.06
N GLN A 103 8.74 -13.52 -0.21
CA GLN A 103 9.35 -14.84 0.06
C GLN A 103 8.71 -15.54 1.27
N GLY A 104 7.81 -16.51 1.07
CA GLY A 104 7.16 -17.26 2.15
C GLY A 104 5.68 -16.90 2.37
N GLU A 105 5.05 -17.48 3.39
CA GLU A 105 3.65 -17.22 3.75
C GLU A 105 3.58 -16.09 4.77
N TYR A 106 3.26 -14.88 4.29
CA TYR A 106 3.11 -13.70 5.15
C TYR A 106 1.66 -13.52 5.58
N VAL A 107 1.50 -13.24 6.87
CA VAL A 107 0.19 -13.12 7.53
C VAL A 107 -0.38 -11.70 7.51
N SER A 108 0.44 -10.64 7.50
CA SER A 108 -0.08 -9.26 7.44
C SER A 108 0.98 -8.24 7.00
N LEU A 109 0.52 -7.08 6.49
CA LEU A 109 1.31 -5.88 6.26
C LEU A 109 0.71 -4.73 7.06
N VAL A 110 1.54 -4.05 7.85
CA VAL A 110 1.15 -2.93 8.70
C VAL A 110 1.86 -1.67 8.22
N PRO A 111 1.15 -0.58 7.84
CA PRO A 111 1.78 0.71 7.60
C PRO A 111 2.27 1.28 8.93
N CYS A 112 3.55 1.63 9.02
CA CYS A 112 4.07 2.45 10.11
C CYS A 112 4.95 3.56 9.55
N VAL A 113 4.83 4.76 10.13
CA VAL A 113 5.78 5.85 9.90
C VAL A 113 6.74 5.83 11.07
N LEU A 114 8.02 5.61 10.81
CA LEU A 114 9.01 5.69 11.87
C LEU A 114 9.25 7.14 12.24
N PRO A 115 9.42 7.43 13.53
CA PRO A 115 9.90 8.73 13.92
C PRO A 115 11.30 8.97 13.32
N HIS A 116 11.53 10.20 12.87
CA HIS A 116 12.77 10.69 12.25
C HIS A 116 14.07 10.41 13.02
N TRP A 117 14.00 10.14 14.33
CA TRP A 117 15.15 9.81 15.17
C TRP A 117 15.49 8.30 15.19
N LEU A 118 14.62 7.44 14.65
CA LEU A 118 14.88 6.01 14.55
C LEU A 118 15.64 5.73 13.26
N GLY A 119 16.97 5.55 13.37
CA GLY A 119 17.82 5.22 12.24
C GLY A 119 17.35 3.96 11.51
N SER A 120 17.40 3.98 10.18
CA SER A 120 17.09 2.78 9.39
C SER A 120 18.14 1.69 9.63
N SER A 121 17.72 0.45 9.81
CA SER A 121 18.62 -0.70 9.89
C SER A 121 18.25 -1.73 8.82
N ARG A 122 19.25 -2.37 8.23
CA ARG A 122 19.03 -3.49 7.31
C ARG A 122 18.64 -4.71 8.11
N ILE A 123 17.54 -5.35 7.71
CA ILE A 123 17.09 -6.58 8.35
C ILE A 123 17.99 -7.73 7.89
N PRO A 124 18.44 -8.61 8.80
CA PRO A 124 19.15 -9.82 8.43
C PRO A 124 18.32 -10.67 7.47
N ALA A 125 18.94 -11.22 6.42
CA ALA A 125 18.26 -11.97 5.35
C ALA A 125 17.53 -13.27 5.79
N GLN A 126 17.57 -13.61 7.07
CA GLN A 126 16.93 -14.81 7.66
C GLN A 126 16.02 -14.40 8.81
N VAL A 127 14.81 -13.96 8.50
CA VAL A 127 13.75 -13.83 9.50
C VAL A 127 12.47 -14.46 8.96
N ASN A 128 12.06 -15.58 9.57
CA ASN A 128 10.71 -16.10 9.45
C ASN A 128 9.82 -15.28 10.39
N GLY A 129 8.89 -14.48 9.85
CA GLY A 129 7.96 -13.68 10.66
C GLY A 129 7.47 -12.41 9.97
N CYS A 130 6.38 -11.85 10.51
CA CYS A 130 5.57 -10.72 10.00
C CYS A 130 6.37 -9.61 9.27
N CYS A 131 5.87 -9.17 8.10
CA CYS A 131 6.40 -8.00 7.41
C CYS A 131 5.65 -6.74 7.86
N THR A 132 6.37 -5.81 8.47
CA THR A 132 5.90 -4.42 8.61
C THR A 132 6.22 -3.68 7.32
N LEU A 133 5.33 -2.83 6.82
CA LEU A 133 5.70 -1.83 5.82
C LEU A 133 6.15 -0.60 6.60
N VAL A 134 7.40 -0.22 6.41
CA VAL A 134 8.02 0.88 7.15
C VAL A 134 8.23 2.04 6.22
N TYR A 135 7.61 3.15 6.56
CA TYR A 135 7.86 4.44 5.94
C TYR A 135 8.89 5.19 6.81
N SER A 136 10.00 5.60 6.22
CA SER A 136 10.99 6.49 6.85
C SER A 136 11.01 7.80 6.07
N THR A 137 10.73 8.91 6.75
CA THR A 137 10.74 10.27 6.18
C THR A 137 12.11 10.91 6.34
N ASP A 138 13.16 10.32 5.77
CA ASP A 138 14.43 11.04 5.65
C ASP A 138 14.26 12.21 4.66
N HIS A 139 14.51 13.44 5.14
CA HIS A 139 14.48 14.67 4.34
C HIS A 139 15.47 14.57 3.15
N PRO A 140 15.07 14.95 1.92
CA PRO A 140 15.97 14.96 0.78
C PRO A 140 16.77 16.26 0.74
N THR A 141 18.02 16.24 1.20
CA THR A 141 19.01 17.16 0.62
C THR A 141 19.35 16.63 -0.78
N PHE A 142 18.96 17.41 -1.79
CA PHE A 142 19.29 17.30 -3.22
C PHE A 142 18.61 16.20 -4.05
N GLY A 143 17.75 16.67 -4.97
CA GLY A 143 17.58 16.09 -6.31
C GLY A 143 16.66 14.88 -6.40
N LEU A 144 15.68 14.97 -7.31
CA LEU A 144 14.83 13.89 -7.81
C LEU A 144 15.42 12.49 -7.63
N LYS A 145 14.87 11.75 -6.66
CA LYS A 145 14.54 10.31 -6.69
C LYS A 145 13.93 9.95 -5.34
N ARG A 146 12.61 9.75 -5.28
CA ARG A 146 12.00 8.96 -4.20
C ARG A 146 12.60 7.56 -4.35
N ASN A 147 13.69 7.28 -3.63
CA ASN A 147 14.26 5.95 -3.59
C ASN A 147 13.20 5.02 -3.00
N PHE A 148 12.82 3.99 -3.76
CA PHE A 148 11.93 2.94 -3.28
C PHE A 148 12.45 2.44 -1.94
N VAL A 149 11.71 2.74 -0.86
CA VAL A 149 12.03 2.22 0.46
C VAL A 149 11.78 0.70 0.35
N PRO A 150 12.79 -0.15 0.61
CA PRO A 150 12.55 -1.58 0.65
C PRO A 150 11.46 -1.87 1.68
N LEU A 151 10.61 -2.88 1.44
CA LEU A 151 9.75 -3.43 2.50
C LEU A 151 10.67 -3.87 3.66
N ILE A 152 10.65 -3.13 4.77
CA ILE A 152 11.47 -3.41 5.95
C ILE A 152 10.58 -4.16 6.96
N SER A 153 10.71 -5.48 7.09
CA SER A 153 10.20 -6.23 8.25
C SER A 153 10.77 -5.69 9.59
N VAL A 154 9.94 -5.06 10.43
CA VAL A 154 10.31 -4.68 11.80
C VAL A 154 9.83 -5.77 12.73
N LYS A 155 10.77 -6.39 13.44
CA LYS A 155 10.47 -7.33 14.52
C LYS A 155 10.16 -6.55 15.78
N LEU A 156 8.88 -6.47 16.15
CA LEU A 156 8.48 -6.00 17.48
C LEU A 156 8.80 -7.14 18.46
N TYR A 157 9.73 -6.91 19.39
CA TYR A 157 9.93 -7.77 20.53
C TYR A 157 8.95 -7.32 21.63
N GLU A 158 8.07 -8.20 22.10
CA GLU A 158 7.43 -8.01 23.40
C GLU A 158 8.50 -8.23 24.48
N GLN A 159 8.59 -7.28 25.42
CA GLN A 159 9.45 -7.40 26.61
C GLN A 159 8.80 -8.28 27.68
#